data_AF-A0A8T4N1V7-F1
#
_entry.id   AF-A0A8T4N1V7-F1
#
_cell.length_a   1.000
_cell.length_b   1.000
_cell.length_c   1.000
_cell.angle_alpha   90.00
_cell.angle_beta   90.00
_cell.angle_gamma   90.00
#
_symmetry.space_group_name_H-M   'P 1'
#
loop_
_entity.id
_entity.type
_entity.pdbx_description
1 polymer ?
#
loop_
_entity_poly.entity_id
_entity_poly.type
_entity_poly.pdbx_seq_one_letter_code
_entity_poly.pdbx_strand_id
1 'polypeptide(L)'
;TAKIQLHEFVSAYVGEREKEFVEFFNNAPAINTRLHQLELLPGFGRKHTQELLNARTDKKFESFDEIRQRVKSAPDPKKAIEKRIVEELTENPRQRLFAR
;
A
#
# COMPACT_ATOMS: atom_id res chain seq x y z
N THR A 1 -12.90 -15.53 15.81
CA THR A 1 -12.54 -16.64 14.91
C THR A 1 -12.55 -16.26 13.44
N ALA A 2 -13.55 -15.56 12.90
CA ALA A 2 -13.55 -15.13 11.49
C ALA A 2 -12.53 -14.01 11.13
N LYS A 3 -12.35 -13.01 12.01
CA LYS A 3 -11.43 -11.88 11.75
C LYS A 3 -9.94 -12.29 11.67
N ILE A 4 -9.55 -13.32 12.43
CA ILE A 4 -8.17 -13.82 12.43
C ILE A 4 -7.87 -14.53 11.11
N GLN A 5 -8.77 -15.44 10.69
CA GLN A 5 -8.66 -16.14 9.40
C GLN A 5 -8.64 -15.17 8.21
N LEU A 6 -9.41 -14.07 8.28
CA LEU A 6 -9.38 -13.03 7.26
C LEU A 6 -7.99 -12.39 7.16
N HIS A 7 -7.37 -12.06 8.29
CA HIS A 7 -6.05 -11.44 8.28
C HIS A 7 -4.96 -12.39 7.75
N GLU A 8 -5.02 -13.67 8.12
CA GLU A 8 -4.12 -14.71 7.59
C GLU A 8 -4.28 -14.87 6.08
N PHE A 9 -5.53 -14.94 5.59
CA PHE A 9 -5.82 -15.03 4.16
C PHE A 9 -5.30 -13.81 3.39
N VAL A 10 -5.53 -12.60 3.92
CA VAL A 10 -5.03 -11.37 3.29
C VAL A 10 -3.50 -11.33 3.28
N SER A 11 -2.83 -11.76 4.35
CA SER A 11 -1.36 -11.78 4.38
C SER A 11 -0.77 -12.77 3.38
N ALA A 12 -1.38 -13.94 3.24
CA ALA A 12 -1.01 -14.92 2.21
C ALA A 12 -1.26 -14.35 0.80
N TYR A 13 -2.44 -13.76 0.57
CA TYR A 13 -2.81 -13.14 -0.71
C TYR A 13 -1.85 -12.02 -1.13
N VAL A 14 -1.48 -11.14 -0.19
CA VAL A 14 -0.52 -10.06 -0.44
C VAL A 14 0.89 -10.59 -0.70
N GLY A 15 1.28 -11.67 -0.02
CA GLY A 15 2.56 -12.35 -0.27
C GLY A 15 2.63 -13.02 -1.65
N GLU A 16 1.60 -13.76 -2.04
CA GLU A 16 1.56 -14.45 -3.33
C GLU A 16 1.53 -13.46 -4.51
N ARG A 17 0.88 -12.31 -4.33
CA ARG A 17 0.71 -11.28 -5.37
C ARG A 17 1.55 -10.03 -5.12
N GLU A 18 2.70 -10.16 -4.46
CA GLU A 18 3.59 -9.04 -4.15
C GLU A 18 3.85 -8.13 -5.37
N LYS A 19 4.05 -8.72 -6.56
CA LYS A 19 4.30 -7.97 -7.79
C LYS A 19 3.18 -6.98 -8.15
N GLU A 20 1.91 -7.38 -8.01
CA GLU A 20 0.75 -6.51 -8.31
C GLU A 20 0.74 -5.29 -7.39
N PHE A 21 1.08 -5.50 -6.12
CA PHE A 21 1.11 -4.45 -5.11
C PHE A 21 2.33 -3.53 -5.24
N VAL A 22 3.49 -4.08 -5.58
CA VAL A 22 4.68 -3.27 -5.91
C VAL A 22 4.40 -2.41 -7.14
N GLU A 23 3.71 -2.97 -8.14
CA GLU A 23 3.28 -2.24 -9.31
C GLU A 23 2.28 -1.11 -8.95
N PHE A 24 1.39 -1.33 -7.98
CA PHE A 24 0.56 -0.27 -7.42
C PHE A 24 1.41 0.88 -6.87
N PHE A 25 2.48 0.64 -6.11
CA PHE A 25 3.35 1.73 -5.63
C PHE A 25 4.02 2.51 -6.76
N ASN A 26 4.43 1.80 -7.82
CA ASN A 26 5.05 2.41 -9.00
C ASN A 26 4.06 3.25 -9.81
N ASN A 27 2.84 2.74 -10.01
CA ASN A 27 1.86 3.32 -10.92
C ASN A 27 0.78 4.15 -10.22
N ALA A 28 0.73 4.20 -8.88
CA ALA A 28 -0.29 4.94 -8.13
C ALA A 28 -0.39 6.40 -8.58
N PRO A 29 -1.53 6.85 -9.16
CA PRO A 29 -1.75 8.25 -9.47
C PRO A 29 -2.06 9.11 -8.24
N ALA A 30 -1.89 10.41 -8.42
CA ALA A 30 -2.53 11.39 -7.55
C ALA A 30 -4.04 11.37 -7.80
N ILE A 31 -4.84 11.36 -6.74
CA ILE A 31 -6.31 11.43 -6.87
C ILE A 31 -6.72 12.88 -7.13
N ASN A 32 -6.10 13.81 -6.40
CA ASN A 32 -6.35 15.24 -6.48
C ASN A 32 -5.02 16.01 -6.32
N THR A 33 -5.05 17.33 -6.52
CA THR A 33 -3.90 18.22 -6.27
C THR A 33 -3.39 18.20 -4.83
N ARG A 34 -4.20 17.73 -3.87
CA ARG A 34 -3.89 17.70 -2.43
C ARG A 34 -3.90 16.29 -1.81
N LEU A 35 -4.24 15.26 -2.58
CA LEU A 35 -4.41 13.90 -2.07
C LEU A 35 -3.86 12.88 -3.07
N HIS A 36 -2.90 12.08 -2.61
CA HIS A 36 -2.35 10.98 -3.39
C HIS A 36 -2.97 9.64 -3.00
N GLN A 37 -3.05 8.70 -3.94
CA GLN A 37 -3.62 7.37 -3.66
C GLN A 37 -2.79 6.58 -2.63
N LEU A 38 -1.49 6.83 -2.57
CA LEU A 38 -0.58 6.27 -1.57
C LEU A 38 -0.89 6.75 -0.15
N GLU A 39 -1.44 7.95 0.02
CA GLU A 39 -1.81 8.48 1.35
C GLU A 39 -3.04 7.79 1.95
N LEU A 40 -3.78 7.03 1.14
CA LEU A 40 -4.89 6.23 1.63
C LEU A 40 -4.44 4.96 2.33
N LEU A 41 -3.17 4.57 2.17
CA LEU A 41 -2.63 3.44 2.90
C LEU A 41 -2.46 3.82 4.38
N PRO A 42 -2.95 2.99 5.32
CA PRO A 42 -2.86 3.29 6.74
C PRO A 42 -1.40 3.42 7.18
N GLY A 43 -1.05 4.59 7.71
CA GLY A 43 0.31 4.95 8.14
C GLY A 43 1.16 5.64 7.06
N PHE A 44 0.68 5.77 5.82
CA PHE A 44 1.33 6.59 4.80
C PHE A 44 0.80 8.02 4.85
N GLY A 45 1.60 8.94 5.37
CA GLY A 45 1.30 10.37 5.32
C GLY A 45 1.87 11.04 4.07
N ARG A 46 1.72 12.36 4.00
CA ARG A 46 2.30 13.20 2.93
C ARG A 46 3.81 13.04 2.79
N LYS A 47 4.54 12.98 3.91
CA LYS A 47 6.01 12.82 3.90
C LYS A 47 6.42 11.49 3.24
N HIS A 48 5.79 10.39 3.64
CA HIS A 48 6.08 9.05 3.08
C HIS A 48 5.73 8.98 1.60
N THR A 49 4.60 9.57 1.22
CA THR A 49 4.18 9.66 -0.18
C THR A 49 5.21 10.43 -1.00
N GLN A 50 5.69 11.57 -0.52
CA GLN A 50 6.69 12.35 -1.26
C GLN A 50 8.03 11.62 -1.40
N GLU A 51 8.48 10.91 -0.36
CA GLU A 51 9.66 10.03 -0.44
C GLU A 51 9.47 8.90 -1.46
N LEU A 52 8.30 8.24 -1.46
CA LEU A 52 7.94 7.22 -2.47
C LEU A 52 7.93 7.79 -3.88
N LEU A 53 7.34 8.97 -4.08
CA LEU A 53 7.26 9.66 -5.36
C LEU A 53 8.66 10.00 -5.90
N ASN A 54 9.56 10.45 -5.04
CA ASN A 54 10.94 10.72 -5.43
C ASN A 54 11.67 9.41 -5.78
N ALA A 55 11.60 8.42 -4.90
CA ALA A 55 12.28 7.14 -5.10
C ALA A 55 11.79 6.37 -6.34
N ARG A 56 10.50 6.45 -6.69
CA ARG A 56 9.96 5.86 -7.93
C ARG A 56 10.36 6.63 -9.19
N THR A 57 10.57 7.94 -9.07
CA THR A 57 11.02 8.79 -10.18
C THR A 57 12.46 8.45 -10.55
N ASP A 58 13.29 8.13 -9.55
CA ASP A 58 14.66 7.63 -9.77
C ASP A 58 14.67 6.22 -10.37
N LYS A 59 13.99 5.27 -9.71
CA LYS A 59 13.89 3.88 -10.19
C LYS A 59 12.60 3.24 -9.71
N LYS A 60 11.88 2.54 -10.59
CA LYS A 60 10.73 1.69 -10.19
C LYS A 60 11.16 0.65 -9.16
N PHE A 61 10.27 0.37 -8.21
CA PHE A 61 10.46 -0.65 -7.19
C PHE A 61 10.22 -2.06 -7.78
N GLU A 62 11.03 -3.02 -7.37
CA GLU A 62 10.89 -4.43 -7.77
C GLU A 62 10.31 -5.32 -6.66
N SER A 63 10.43 -4.90 -5.39
CA SER A 63 9.95 -5.64 -4.21
C SER A 63 9.52 -4.72 -3.07
N PHE A 64 8.78 -5.27 -2.10
CA PHE A 64 8.45 -4.56 -0.86
C PHE A 64 9.69 -4.21 -0.04
N ASP A 65 10.74 -5.04 -0.09
CA ASP A 65 11.99 -4.78 0.61
C ASP A 65 12.71 -3.55 0.04
N GLU A 66 12.74 -3.37 -1.28
CA GLU A 66 13.29 -2.15 -1.88
C GLU A 66 12.54 -0.90 -1.41
N ILE A 67 11.20 -0.96 -1.36
CA ILE A 67 10.37 0.14 -0.88
C ILE A 67 10.73 0.48 0.56
N ARG A 68 10.85 -0.54 1.43
CA ARG A 68 11.22 -0.39 2.84
C ARG A 68 12.63 0.19 3.01
N GLN A 69 13.59 -0.25 2.19
CA GLN A 69 14.97 0.22 2.27
C GLN A 69 15.11 1.68 1.83
N ARG A 70 14.40 2.09 0.77
CA ARG A 70 14.44 3.48 0.28
C ARG A 70 13.63 4.42 1.16
N VAL A 71 12.49 3.97 1.65
CA VAL A 71 11.57 4.78 2.47
C VAL A 71 11.62 4.31 3.92
N LYS A 72 12.76 4.53 4.58
CA LYS A 72 12.99 4.11 5.98
C LYS A 72 12.02 4.76 6.97
N SER A 73 11.46 5.91 6.62
CA SER A 73 10.48 6.62 7.44
C SER A 73 9.08 5.98 7.37
N ALA A 74 8.78 5.25 6.29
CA ALA A 74 7.46 4.69 6.07
C ALA A 74 7.25 3.37 6.84
N PRO A 75 6.00 3.07 7.23
CA PRO A 75 5.64 1.77 7.77
C PRO A 75 5.81 0.66 6.71
N ASP A 76 5.88 -0.59 7.17
CA ASP A 76 5.99 -1.77 6.29
C ASP A 76 4.91 -1.72 5.17
N PRO A 77 5.30 -1.62 3.89
CA PRO A 77 4.34 -1.45 2.78
C PRO A 77 3.38 -2.64 2.68
N LYS A 78 3.89 -3.86 2.91
CA LYS A 78 3.09 -5.08 2.99
C LYS A 78 1.98 -4.98 4.04
N LYS A 79 2.33 -4.61 5.28
CA LYS A 79 1.35 -4.48 6.38
C LYS A 79 0.34 -3.38 6.13
N ALA A 80 0.76 -2.28 5.49
CA ALA A 80 -0.14 -1.20 5.17
C ALA A 80 -1.21 -1.63 4.15
N ILE A 81 -0.82 -2.39 3.13
CA ILE A 81 -1.76 -3.00 2.18
C ILE A 81 -2.68 -4.00 2.88
N GLU A 82 -2.13 -4.90 3.69
CA GLU A 82 -2.94 -5.90 4.42
C GLU A 82 -4.02 -5.22 5.27
N LYS A 83 -3.64 -4.20 6.04
CA LYS A 83 -4.59 -3.40 6.81
C LYS A 83 -5.62 -2.71 5.93
N ARG A 84 -5.18 -2.11 4.81
CA ARG A 84 -6.08 -1.43 3.89
C ARG A 84 -7.11 -2.36 3.28
N ILE A 85 -6.71 -3.57 2.88
CA ILE A 85 -7.63 -4.57 2.33
C ILE A 85 -8.65 -4.98 3.40
N VAL A 86 -8.20 -5.23 4.64
CA VAL A 86 -9.11 -5.57 5.74
C VAL A 86 -10.10 -4.44 6.00
N GLU A 87 -9.62 -3.19 6.11
CA GLU A 87 -10.45 -1.99 6.25
C GLU A 87 -11.46 -1.86 5.10
N GLU A 88 -11.03 -2.10 3.85
CA GLU A 88 -11.90 -2.05 2.68
C GLU A 88 -13.04 -3.08 2.74
N LEU A 89 -12.75 -4.28 3.26
CA LEU A 89 -13.72 -5.35 3.41
C LEU A 89 -14.66 -5.16 4.61
N THR A 90 -14.21 -4.53 5.70
CA THR A 90 -15.03 -4.34 6.91
C THR A 90 -15.74 -3.00 6.98
N GLU A 91 -15.07 -1.91 6.62
CA GLU A 91 -15.54 -0.54 6.86
C GLU A 91 -16.13 0.14 5.63
N ASN A 92 -16.05 -0.49 4.45
CA ASN A 92 -16.56 0.03 3.18
C ASN A 92 -16.21 1.53 2.97
N PRO A 93 -14.92 1.88 2.93
CA PRO A 93 -14.48 3.26 2.74
C PRO A 93 -14.95 3.79 1.39
N ARG A 94 -15.10 5.11 1.31
CA ARG A 94 -15.55 5.82 0.10
C ARG A 94 -14.68 5.52 -1.14
N GLN A 95 -13.42 5.17 -0.94
CA GLN A 95 -12.46 4.84 -2.00
C GLN A 95 -11.90 3.44 -1.76
N ARG A 96 -12.18 2.53 -2.69
CA ARG A 96 -11.64 1.17 -2.72
C ARG A 96 -10.44 1.15 -3.66
N LEU A 97 -9.31 0.64 -3.17
CA LEU A 97 -8.06 0.54 -3.90
C LEU A 97 -7.82 -0.87 -4.42
N PHE A 98 -8.21 -1.87 -3.62
CA PHE A 98 -7.85 -3.26 -3.86
C PHE A 98 -9.09 -4.16 -3.95
N ALA A 99 -10.11 -3.93 -3.13
CA ALA A 99 -11.33 -4.74 -3.12
C ALA A 99 -12.40 -4.12 -4.03
N ARG A 100 -12.38 -4.47 -5.32
CA ARG A 100 -13.38 -4.06 -6.31
C ARG A 100 -14.36 -5.18 -6.63
#